data_AF-A0A165QSP1-F1
#
_entry.id   AF-A0A165QSP1-F1
#
_cell.length_a   1.000
_cell.length_b   1.000
_cell.length_c   1.000
_cell.angle_alpha   90.00
_cell.angle_beta   90.00
_cell.angle_gamma   90.00
#
_symmetry.space_group_name_H-M   'P 1'
#
loop_
_entity.id
_entity.type
_entity.pdbx_description
1 polymer ?
#
loop_
_entity_poly.entity_id
_entity_poly.type
_entity_poly.pdbx_seq_one_letter_code
_entity_poly.pdbx_strand_id
1 'polypeptide(L)'
;MQIGTFELSGDCEPKSYCARGSDATSTKGTCKLKVCRRDEFPAHYPQGGEFPPLCPEGFFCPDEADGCQAQFAAGSGCQLNRDDQCKPPDNAAELNDPGNNVNGSVCINFKCMFADATEGGDCEVENTPYIGYSDENEFAFVVSRGNCRKGLYCDAGTKKCLKEKAEGAACTADKECASNNCDIGNVCGVSPDEPAHFPMWVYIVVAVGIVAGILFTMIALYLVHRRGRDEEQEKRTQYWREQTAMRQNILQMKETARSGYHRHDDNPDQIASGESQIPMLPGRQGSNDDYGRGGPINSGRRPKR
;
A
#
# COMPACT_ATOMS: atom_id res chain seq x y z
N MET A 1 10.93 -27.87 -6.32
CA MET A 1 9.77 -27.06 -5.89
C MET A 1 10.01 -25.64 -6.37
N GLN A 2 9.01 -25.01 -6.96
CA GLN A 2 9.15 -23.63 -7.43
C GLN A 2 9.15 -22.73 -6.18
N ILE A 3 10.18 -21.89 -6.03
CA ILE A 3 10.19 -20.80 -5.05
C ILE A 3 9.07 -19.86 -5.51
N GLY A 4 7.90 -20.06 -4.92
CA GLY A 4 6.66 -19.38 -5.24
C GLY A 4 6.11 -18.70 -3.99
N THR A 5 5.27 -17.70 -4.21
CA THR A 5 4.41 -17.13 -3.17
C THR A 5 3.82 -18.29 -2.35
N PHE A 6 3.84 -18.20 -1.01
CA PHE A 6 3.28 -19.20 -0.08
C PHE A 6 1.74 -19.28 -0.20
N GLU A 7 1.24 -19.32 -1.43
CA GLU A 7 -0.14 -19.19 -1.83
C GLU A 7 -0.74 -20.58 -1.99
N LEU A 8 -1.89 -20.79 -1.35
CA LEU A 8 -2.71 -21.97 -1.58
C LEU A 8 -3.33 -21.86 -2.98
N SER A 9 -2.74 -22.54 -3.97
CA SER A 9 -3.34 -22.68 -5.29
C SER A 9 -4.56 -23.62 -5.19
N GLY A 10 -5.76 -23.08 -5.41
CA GLY A 10 -7.01 -23.83 -5.43
C GLY A 10 -7.56 -24.03 -6.84
N ASP A 11 -8.58 -24.90 -6.97
CA ASP A 11 -9.26 -25.18 -8.25
C ASP A 11 -10.05 -23.98 -8.80
N CYS A 12 -10.34 -22.99 -7.96
CA CYS A 12 -11.13 -21.82 -8.27
C CYS A 12 -10.31 -20.53 -8.08
N GLU A 13 -10.72 -19.45 -8.76
CA GLU A 13 -10.10 -18.13 -8.58
C GLU A 13 -10.16 -17.67 -7.11
N PRO A 14 -9.21 -16.85 -6.63
CA PRO A 14 -9.09 -16.49 -5.21
C PRO A 14 -10.35 -15.90 -4.54
N LYS A 15 -11.25 -15.31 -5.34
CA LYS A 15 -12.52 -14.72 -4.90
C LYS A 15 -13.67 -15.72 -4.80
N SER A 16 -13.42 -16.98 -5.14
CA SER A 16 -14.40 -18.05 -5.24
C SER A 16 -13.92 -19.31 -4.52
N TYR A 17 -14.87 -20.19 -4.22
CA TYR A 17 -14.62 -21.50 -3.62
C TYR A 17 -15.29 -22.60 -4.45
N CYS A 18 -14.75 -23.81 -4.37
CA CYS A 18 -15.32 -24.96 -5.07
C CYS A 18 -16.48 -25.55 -4.25
N ALA A 19 -17.70 -25.46 -4.77
CA ALA A 19 -18.87 -25.99 -4.09
C ALA A 19 -18.86 -27.53 -4.09
N ARG A 20 -18.72 -28.12 -2.89
CA ARG A 20 -18.76 -29.56 -2.64
C ARG A 20 -20.17 -30.18 -2.73
N GLY A 21 -21.12 -29.56 -3.43
CA GLY A 21 -22.45 -30.09 -3.78
C GLY A 21 -23.19 -30.92 -2.72
N SER A 22 -23.09 -30.53 -1.44
CA SER A 22 -23.96 -30.98 -0.34
C SER A 22 -25.25 -30.15 -0.26
N ASP A 23 -25.30 -29.03 -0.97
CA ASP A 23 -26.36 -28.06 -0.91
C ASP A 23 -27.34 -28.24 -2.09
N ALA A 24 -28.64 -28.29 -1.82
CA ALA A 24 -29.71 -28.71 -2.75
C ALA A 24 -29.85 -27.82 -4.00
N THR A 25 -29.07 -26.73 -4.08
CA THR A 25 -29.09 -25.72 -5.13
C THR A 25 -27.73 -25.60 -5.86
N SER A 26 -26.74 -26.45 -5.53
CA SER A 26 -25.37 -26.35 -6.07
C SER A 26 -25.01 -27.53 -6.96
N THR A 27 -24.73 -27.26 -8.24
CA THR A 27 -24.08 -28.25 -9.12
C THR A 27 -22.68 -28.53 -8.58
N LYS A 28 -22.39 -29.79 -8.23
CA LYS A 28 -21.07 -30.24 -7.75
C LYS A 28 -19.94 -29.70 -8.64
N GLY A 29 -18.89 -29.14 -8.04
CA GLY A 29 -17.70 -28.69 -8.76
C GLY A 29 -17.85 -27.34 -9.48
N THR A 30 -18.79 -26.50 -9.06
CA THR A 30 -18.92 -25.12 -9.55
C THR A 30 -18.23 -24.14 -8.60
N CYS A 31 -17.51 -23.16 -9.17
CA CYS A 31 -16.91 -22.08 -8.39
C CYS A 31 -17.98 -21.06 -8.01
N LYS A 32 -18.16 -20.83 -6.71
CA LYS A 32 -19.09 -19.84 -6.15
C LYS A 32 -18.34 -18.71 -5.48
N LEU A 33 -18.88 -17.50 -5.51
CA LEU A 33 -18.26 -16.36 -4.83
C LEU A 33 -18.22 -16.59 -3.31
N LYS A 34 -17.11 -16.20 -2.69
CA LYS A 34 -16.97 -16.16 -1.24
C LYS A 34 -17.88 -15.08 -0.66
N VAL A 35 -18.54 -15.38 0.44
CA VAL A 35 -19.52 -14.48 1.09
C VAL A 35 -19.09 -14.00 2.47
N CYS A 36 -18.02 -14.57 3.03
CA CYS A 36 -17.33 -14.05 4.20
C CYS A 36 -15.82 -14.00 3.96
N ARG A 37 -15.09 -13.34 4.84
CA ARG A 37 -13.63 -13.38 4.88
C ARG A 37 -13.14 -13.59 6.30
N ARG A 38 -11.95 -14.17 6.41
CA ARG A 38 -11.20 -14.33 7.66
C ARG A 38 -10.25 -13.17 7.91
N ASP A 39 -9.48 -12.82 6.88
CA ASP A 39 -8.41 -11.82 7.01
C ASP A 39 -8.92 -10.40 6.71
N GLU A 40 -8.34 -9.42 7.41
CA GLU A 40 -8.69 -8.00 7.19
C GLU A 40 -8.27 -7.52 5.78
N PHE A 41 -7.23 -8.13 5.23
CA PHE A 41 -6.72 -7.83 3.89
C PHE A 41 -6.52 -9.14 3.13
N PRO A 42 -7.59 -9.70 2.52
CA PRO A 42 -7.47 -10.96 1.80
C PRO A 42 -6.58 -10.79 0.56
N ALA A 43 -5.67 -11.75 0.37
CA ALA A 43 -4.79 -11.77 -0.78
C ALA A 43 -5.58 -11.82 -2.11
N HIS A 44 -4.99 -11.28 -3.18
CA HIS A 44 -5.54 -11.29 -4.56
C HIS A 44 -6.84 -10.51 -4.78
N TYR A 45 -7.26 -9.70 -3.81
CA TYR A 45 -8.26 -8.68 -4.06
C TYR A 45 -7.60 -7.37 -4.50
N PRO A 46 -8.18 -6.65 -5.48
CA PRO A 46 -7.63 -5.37 -5.92
C PRO A 46 -7.73 -4.34 -4.79
N GLN A 47 -6.75 -3.44 -4.72
CA GLN A 47 -6.76 -2.30 -3.80
C GLN A 47 -8.02 -1.45 -4.07
N GLY A 48 -8.87 -1.29 -3.04
CA GLY A 48 -10.16 -0.60 -3.16
C GLY A 48 -11.29 -1.41 -3.82
N GLY A 49 -11.11 -2.73 -3.99
CA GLY A 49 -12.19 -3.62 -4.42
C GLY A 49 -13.22 -3.88 -3.33
N GLU A 50 -14.38 -4.41 -3.73
CA GLU A 50 -15.38 -4.91 -2.79
C GLU A 50 -14.89 -6.24 -2.18
N PHE A 51 -14.77 -6.26 -0.86
CA PHE A 51 -14.42 -7.46 -0.10
C PHE A 51 -15.68 -8.06 0.53
N PRO A 52 -15.78 -9.40 0.67
CA PRO A 52 -16.78 -10.00 1.54
C PRO A 52 -16.69 -9.42 2.95
N PRO A 53 -17.79 -9.33 3.71
CA PRO A 53 -17.74 -8.86 5.09
C PRO A 53 -16.96 -9.83 5.99
N LEU A 54 -16.37 -9.30 7.06
CA LEU A 54 -15.93 -10.11 8.20
C LEU A 54 -17.17 -10.68 8.90
N CYS A 55 -17.00 -11.83 9.54
CA CYS A 55 -18.08 -12.38 10.36
C CYS A 55 -18.30 -11.55 11.63
N PRO A 56 -19.56 -11.38 12.07
CA PRO A 56 -19.86 -10.71 13.32
C PRO A 56 -19.36 -11.54 14.52
N GLU A 57 -19.29 -10.91 15.69
CA GLU A 57 -18.92 -11.58 16.93
C GLU A 57 -19.78 -12.83 17.20
N GLY A 58 -19.14 -13.91 17.67
CA GLY A 58 -19.79 -15.20 17.88
C GLY A 58 -19.85 -16.09 16.62
N PHE A 59 -19.36 -15.60 15.47
CA PHE A 59 -19.29 -16.35 14.23
C PHE A 59 -17.87 -16.34 13.64
N PHE A 60 -17.54 -17.36 12.86
CA PHE A 60 -16.28 -17.49 12.13
C PHE A 60 -16.54 -17.77 10.64
N CYS A 61 -15.54 -17.49 9.80
CA CYS A 61 -15.61 -17.80 8.37
C CYS A 61 -14.90 -19.16 8.13
N PRO A 62 -15.59 -20.18 7.59
CA PRO A 62 -15.00 -21.47 7.26
C PRO A 62 -14.00 -21.33 6.11
N ASP A 63 -13.19 -22.37 5.85
CA ASP A 63 -12.16 -22.34 4.80
C ASP A 63 -12.75 -22.11 3.40
N GLU A 64 -13.93 -22.69 3.14
CA GLU A 64 -14.70 -22.46 1.91
C GLU A 64 -15.25 -21.03 1.80
N ALA A 65 -15.34 -20.28 2.91
CA ALA A 65 -15.91 -18.94 2.96
C ALA A 65 -17.33 -18.85 2.33
N ASP A 66 -18.12 -19.91 2.50
CA ASP A 66 -19.48 -20.09 1.99
C ASP A 66 -20.56 -19.43 2.87
N GLY A 67 -20.18 -18.97 4.07
CA GLY A 67 -21.05 -18.26 4.99
C GLY A 67 -20.45 -18.19 6.40
N CYS A 68 -20.85 -17.22 7.19
CA CYS A 68 -20.46 -17.17 8.60
C CYS A 68 -21.13 -18.30 9.38
N GLN A 69 -20.34 -19.08 10.12
CA GLN A 69 -20.81 -20.19 10.95
C GLN A 69 -20.66 -19.82 12.42
N ALA A 70 -21.54 -20.34 13.28
CA ALA A 70 -21.47 -20.08 14.71
C ALA A 70 -20.21 -20.73 15.30
N GLN A 71 -19.53 -20.02 16.21
CA GLN A 71 -18.40 -20.56 16.94
C GLN A 71 -18.80 -21.76 17.80
N PHE A 72 -17.90 -22.73 17.90
CA PHE A 72 -18.11 -23.96 18.64
C PHE A 72 -17.86 -23.75 20.14
N ALA A 73 -18.70 -24.38 20.97
CA ALA A 73 -18.51 -24.38 22.40
C ALA A 73 -17.24 -25.16 22.80
N ALA A 74 -16.65 -24.82 23.95
CA ALA A 74 -15.56 -25.60 24.53
C ALA A 74 -15.91 -27.10 24.58
N GLY A 75 -14.94 -27.93 24.22
CA GLY A 75 -15.07 -29.37 24.09
C GLY A 75 -15.50 -29.89 22.72
N SER A 76 -15.94 -29.00 21.82
CA SER A 76 -16.30 -29.35 20.44
C SER A 76 -15.06 -29.54 19.56
N GLY A 77 -15.24 -30.20 18.42
CA GLY A 77 -14.17 -30.35 17.42
C GLY A 77 -13.84 -29.02 16.74
N CYS A 78 -12.57 -28.78 16.47
CA CYS A 78 -12.07 -27.63 15.71
C CYS A 78 -10.93 -28.05 14.78
N GLN A 79 -10.65 -27.24 13.76
CA GLN A 79 -9.53 -27.46 12.86
C GLN A 79 -8.20 -26.96 13.47
N LEU A 80 -7.09 -27.62 13.13
CA LEU A 80 -5.76 -27.26 13.58
C LEU A 80 -5.46 -25.77 13.34
N ASN A 81 -4.99 -25.05 14.37
CA ASN A 81 -4.70 -23.62 14.34
C ASN A 81 -5.89 -22.71 13.94
N ARG A 82 -7.13 -23.18 14.14
CA ARG A 82 -8.35 -22.40 13.91
C ARG A 82 -9.04 -22.03 15.22
N ASP A 83 -8.33 -21.28 16.05
CA ASP A 83 -8.86 -20.79 17.34
C ASP A 83 -10.09 -19.88 17.17
N ASP A 84 -10.20 -19.20 16.03
CA ASP A 84 -11.33 -18.36 15.66
C ASP A 84 -12.66 -19.14 15.59
N GLN A 85 -12.59 -20.47 15.42
CA GLN A 85 -13.76 -21.36 15.47
C GLN A 85 -14.28 -21.55 16.88
N CYS A 86 -13.47 -21.31 17.90
CA CYS A 86 -13.81 -21.60 19.29
C CYS A 86 -14.42 -20.39 19.97
N LYS A 87 -15.57 -20.60 20.61
CA LYS A 87 -16.27 -19.56 21.35
C LYS A 87 -15.41 -19.12 22.56
N PRO A 88 -15.20 -17.81 22.77
CA PRO A 88 -14.44 -17.31 23.91
C PRO A 88 -15.19 -17.48 25.25
N PRO A 89 -14.46 -17.54 26.38
CA PRO A 89 -15.05 -17.54 27.72
C PRO A 89 -15.52 -16.14 28.13
N ASP A 90 -16.33 -16.04 29.19
CA ASP A 90 -16.88 -14.75 29.67
C ASP A 90 -15.78 -13.77 30.12
N ASN A 91 -14.65 -14.29 30.61
CA ASN A 91 -13.46 -13.52 31.02
C ASN A 91 -12.41 -13.39 29.90
N ALA A 92 -12.83 -13.42 28.63
CA ALA A 92 -11.96 -13.32 27.46
C ALA A 92 -10.91 -12.19 27.54
N ALA A 93 -11.29 -11.02 28.05
CA ALA A 93 -10.40 -9.86 28.15
C ALA A 93 -9.15 -10.12 29.00
N GLU A 94 -9.24 -10.98 30.02
CA GLU A 94 -8.11 -11.33 30.89
C GLU A 94 -7.20 -12.39 30.26
N LEU A 95 -7.76 -13.23 29.39
CA LEU A 95 -7.09 -14.40 28.80
C LEU A 95 -6.56 -14.14 27.39
N ASN A 96 -6.97 -13.04 26.76
CA ASN A 96 -6.61 -12.72 25.39
C ASN A 96 -5.10 -12.54 25.22
N ASP A 97 -4.52 -13.40 24.39
CA ASP A 97 -3.12 -13.38 24.00
C ASP A 97 -3.00 -13.57 22.48
N PRO A 98 -2.97 -12.48 21.70
CA PRO A 98 -3.09 -12.50 20.23
C PRO A 98 -2.09 -13.36 19.46
N GLY A 99 -0.99 -13.80 20.10
CA GLY A 99 -0.03 -14.74 19.50
C GLY A 99 -0.33 -16.21 19.78
N ASN A 100 -1.10 -16.50 20.82
CA ASN A 100 -1.30 -17.86 21.34
C ASN A 100 -2.76 -18.32 21.35
N ASN A 101 -3.72 -17.39 21.36
CA ASN A 101 -5.15 -17.67 21.39
C ASN A 101 -5.97 -16.53 20.74
N VAL A 102 -7.25 -16.77 20.54
CA VAL A 102 -8.20 -15.74 20.09
C VAL A 102 -9.18 -15.46 21.21
N ASN A 103 -9.09 -14.31 21.88
CA ASN A 103 -9.99 -13.92 22.98
C ASN A 103 -10.03 -14.97 24.11
N GLY A 104 -8.93 -15.66 24.38
CA GLY A 104 -8.83 -16.69 25.42
C GLY A 104 -9.38 -18.06 25.02
N SER A 105 -9.88 -18.26 23.79
CA SER A 105 -10.17 -19.59 23.26
C SER A 105 -9.04 -20.08 22.37
N VAL A 106 -8.77 -21.39 22.43
CA VAL A 106 -7.68 -22.04 21.71
C VAL A 106 -8.15 -23.39 21.18
N CYS A 107 -7.75 -23.73 19.95
CA CYS A 107 -7.96 -25.06 19.38
C CYS A 107 -6.71 -25.91 19.62
N ILE A 108 -6.81 -26.95 20.45
CA ILE A 108 -5.70 -27.84 20.80
C ILE A 108 -6.18 -29.28 20.65
N ASN A 109 -5.39 -30.12 19.96
CA ASN A 109 -5.70 -31.51 19.68
C ASN A 109 -7.09 -31.67 19.04
N PHE A 110 -7.40 -30.79 18.07
CA PHE A 110 -8.69 -30.68 17.38
C PHE A 110 -9.88 -30.44 18.31
N LYS A 111 -9.67 -29.87 19.49
CA LYS A 111 -10.73 -29.61 20.47
C LYS A 111 -10.66 -28.16 20.98
N CYS A 112 -11.82 -27.49 20.99
CA CYS A 112 -11.92 -26.15 21.54
C CYS A 112 -11.72 -26.18 23.06
N MET A 113 -10.82 -25.34 23.56
CA MET A 113 -10.49 -25.20 24.97
C MET A 113 -10.37 -23.72 25.34
N PHE A 114 -10.37 -23.43 26.64
CA PHE A 114 -10.03 -22.10 27.16
C PHE A 114 -8.57 -22.07 27.59
N ALA A 115 -7.91 -20.93 27.36
CA ALA A 115 -6.54 -20.68 27.80
C ALA A 115 -6.52 -20.15 29.23
N ASP A 116 -7.04 -20.93 30.18
CA ASP A 116 -7.26 -20.53 31.57
C ASP A 116 -6.45 -21.33 32.60
N ALA A 117 -5.59 -22.26 32.16
CA ALA A 117 -4.78 -23.06 33.08
C ALA A 117 -3.75 -22.19 33.83
N THR A 118 -3.70 -22.37 35.14
CA THR A 118 -2.90 -21.53 36.07
C THR A 118 -1.51 -22.10 36.30
N GLU A 119 -0.59 -21.30 36.84
CA GLU A 119 0.79 -21.71 37.15
C GLU A 119 0.81 -22.97 38.04
N GLY A 120 1.56 -23.99 37.61
CA GLY A 120 1.64 -25.31 38.26
C GLY A 120 0.43 -26.22 38.01
N GLY A 121 -0.63 -25.73 37.36
CA GLY A 121 -1.78 -26.52 36.91
C GLY A 121 -1.43 -27.44 35.74
N ASP A 122 -2.25 -28.47 35.53
CA ASP A 122 -2.16 -29.34 34.36
C ASP A 122 -2.54 -28.57 33.09
N CYS A 123 -1.82 -28.84 32.00
CA CYS A 123 -2.07 -28.22 30.72
C CYS A 123 -2.02 -29.23 29.56
N GLU A 124 -2.80 -28.90 28.54
CA GLU A 124 -2.81 -29.59 27.26
C GLU A 124 -1.84 -28.88 26.32
N VAL A 125 -1.07 -29.68 25.58
CA VAL A 125 -0.10 -29.18 24.60
C VAL A 125 -0.28 -29.90 23.28
N GLU A 126 -0.20 -29.13 22.21
CA GLU A 126 -0.17 -29.61 20.84
C GLU A 126 1.17 -29.23 20.23
N ASN A 127 1.90 -30.23 19.75
CA ASN A 127 3.17 -30.05 19.07
C ASN A 127 2.96 -30.36 17.60
N THR A 128 3.06 -29.33 16.76
CA THR A 128 2.93 -29.47 15.32
C THR A 128 4.32 -29.35 14.70
N PRO A 129 4.90 -30.47 14.20
CA PRO A 129 6.17 -30.42 13.50
C PRO A 129 5.96 -29.88 12.09
N TYR A 130 6.79 -28.92 11.73
CA TYR A 130 6.90 -28.37 10.38
C TYR A 130 8.28 -28.68 9.82
N ILE A 131 8.33 -28.88 8.52
CA ILE A 131 9.57 -29.06 7.78
C ILE A 131 9.70 -27.85 6.86
N GLY A 132 10.67 -27.01 7.14
CA GLY A 132 11.08 -25.90 6.28
C GLY A 132 12.09 -26.39 5.25
N TYR A 133 11.93 -25.93 4.01
CA TYR A 133 12.89 -26.17 2.93
C TYR A 133 13.54 -24.84 2.59
N SER A 134 14.87 -24.82 2.62
CA SER A 134 15.71 -23.76 2.05
C SER A 134 16.37 -24.27 0.77
N ASP A 135 17.01 -23.39 0.01
CA ASP A 135 17.63 -23.73 -1.27
C ASP A 135 18.64 -24.89 -1.18
N GLU A 136 19.24 -25.11 -0.02
CA GLU A 136 20.28 -26.13 0.19
C GLU A 136 20.01 -27.09 1.36
N ASN A 137 19.08 -26.77 2.27
CA ASN A 137 18.86 -27.54 3.50
C ASN A 137 17.38 -27.70 3.86
N GLU A 138 17.06 -28.84 4.45
CA GLU A 138 15.81 -29.10 5.14
C GLU A 138 16.03 -28.88 6.65
N PHE A 139 15.13 -28.15 7.30
CA PHE A 139 15.14 -27.98 8.75
C PHE A 139 13.76 -28.28 9.33
N ALA A 140 13.72 -29.05 10.41
CA ALA A 140 12.49 -29.29 11.15
C ALA A 140 12.37 -28.28 12.29
N PHE A 141 11.19 -27.68 12.45
CA PHE A 141 10.85 -26.85 13.60
C PHE A 141 9.51 -27.28 14.17
N VAL A 142 9.32 -27.21 15.48
CA VAL A 142 8.09 -27.65 16.15
C VAL A 142 7.43 -26.44 16.77
N VAL A 143 6.23 -26.11 16.31
CA VAL A 143 5.39 -25.11 16.97
C VAL A 143 4.62 -25.82 18.07
N SER A 144 4.81 -25.36 19.30
CA SER A 144 4.18 -25.95 20.48
C SER A 144 3.22 -24.94 21.09
N ARG A 145 1.94 -25.32 21.17
CA ARG A 145 0.84 -24.48 21.67
C ARG A 145 0.20 -25.13 22.90
N GLY A 146 -0.36 -24.34 23.80
CA GLY A 146 -0.96 -24.85 25.04
C GLY A 146 -2.12 -23.99 25.55
N ASN A 147 -2.86 -24.51 26.53
CA ASN A 147 -4.02 -23.83 27.14
C ASN A 147 -3.69 -23.09 28.45
N CYS A 148 -2.43 -22.69 28.63
CA CYS A 148 -2.03 -21.90 29.79
C CYS A 148 -2.52 -20.46 29.67
N ARG A 149 -2.78 -19.85 30.83
CA ARG A 149 -3.12 -18.43 30.92
C ARG A 149 -1.94 -17.57 30.45
N LYS A 150 -2.25 -16.42 29.86
CA LYS A 150 -1.27 -15.41 29.40
C LYS A 150 -0.11 -15.19 30.38
N GLY A 151 1.12 -15.19 29.87
CA GLY A 151 2.35 -15.08 30.66
C GLY A 151 2.89 -16.42 31.17
N LEU A 152 2.25 -17.52 30.78
CA LEU A 152 2.63 -18.89 31.12
C LEU A 152 2.68 -19.73 29.85
N TYR A 153 3.58 -20.71 29.84
CA TYR A 153 3.68 -21.70 28.78
C TYR A 153 3.45 -23.11 29.31
N CYS A 154 2.94 -23.99 28.46
CA CYS A 154 2.77 -25.41 28.81
C CYS A 154 4.06 -26.19 28.53
N ASP A 155 4.70 -26.71 29.58
CA ASP A 155 5.85 -27.59 29.41
C ASP A 155 5.41 -28.96 28.85
N ALA A 156 6.07 -29.41 27.78
CA ALA A 156 5.66 -30.63 27.11
C ALA A 156 6.01 -31.91 27.88
N GLY A 157 7.06 -31.88 28.71
CA GLY A 157 7.52 -33.02 29.49
C GLY A 157 6.68 -33.25 30.74
N THR A 158 6.47 -32.19 31.53
CA THR A 158 5.72 -32.24 32.80
C THR A 158 4.22 -32.02 32.64
N LYS A 159 3.77 -31.48 31.50
CA LYS A 159 2.37 -31.09 31.24
C LYS A 159 1.85 -30.10 32.27
N LYS A 160 2.73 -29.19 32.72
CA LYS A 160 2.41 -28.13 33.68
C LYS A 160 2.60 -26.75 33.07
N CYS A 161 1.75 -25.80 33.46
CA CYS A 161 1.96 -24.40 33.12
C CYS A 161 3.09 -23.81 33.96
N LEU A 162 4.11 -23.30 33.31
CA LEU A 162 5.25 -22.62 33.91
C LEU A 162 5.28 -21.16 33.45
N LYS A 163 5.94 -20.29 34.20
CA LYS A 163 6.12 -18.90 33.79
C LYS A 163 7.02 -18.79 32.57
N GLU A 164 6.59 -17.95 31.63
CA GLU A 164 7.45 -17.50 30.54
C GLU A 164 8.72 -16.84 31.09
N LYS A 165 9.80 -17.01 30.34
CA LYS A 165 11.13 -16.53 30.66
C LYS A 165 11.35 -15.16 30.03
N ALA A 166 12.08 -14.31 30.75
CA ALA A 166 12.49 -13.01 30.27
C ALA A 166 13.60 -13.11 29.21
N GLU A 167 13.79 -12.04 28.45
CA GLU A 167 14.88 -11.90 27.49
C GLU A 167 16.25 -12.20 28.13
N GLY A 168 17.12 -12.89 27.39
CA GLY A 168 18.44 -13.34 27.84
C GLY A 168 18.45 -14.59 28.73
N ALA A 169 17.29 -15.09 29.16
CA ALA A 169 17.21 -16.36 29.89
C ALA A 169 17.40 -17.56 28.96
N ALA A 170 17.99 -18.65 29.47
CA ALA A 170 18.18 -19.86 28.69
C ALA A 170 16.84 -20.54 28.36
N CYS A 171 16.64 -20.90 27.10
CA CYS A 171 15.43 -21.54 26.57
C CYS A 171 15.79 -22.71 25.65
N THR A 172 14.84 -23.61 25.44
CA THR A 172 14.96 -24.69 24.44
C THR A 172 13.92 -24.63 23.34
N ALA A 173 12.87 -23.82 23.54
CA ALA A 173 11.80 -23.61 22.58
C ALA A 173 11.25 -22.19 22.70
N ASP A 174 10.72 -21.65 21.59
CA ASP A 174 10.17 -20.30 21.47
C ASP A 174 9.11 -20.00 22.53
N LYS A 175 8.21 -20.95 22.77
CA LYS A 175 7.12 -20.84 23.76
C LYS A 175 7.58 -20.56 25.19
N GLU A 176 8.84 -20.87 25.52
CA GLU A 176 9.35 -20.64 26.87
C GLU A 176 9.59 -19.16 27.14
N CYS A 177 9.70 -18.34 26.08
CA CYS A 177 10.08 -16.94 26.16
C CYS A 177 8.85 -16.05 26.03
N ALA A 178 8.79 -14.97 26.81
CA ALA A 178 7.70 -14.00 26.72
C ALA A 178 7.61 -13.31 25.34
N SER A 179 8.72 -13.28 24.60
CA SER A 179 8.82 -12.78 23.23
C SER A 179 8.37 -13.79 22.16
N ASN A 180 8.06 -15.03 22.56
CA ASN A 180 7.88 -16.18 21.66
C ASN A 180 9.06 -16.39 20.70
N ASN A 181 10.28 -16.14 21.17
CA ASN A 181 11.50 -16.31 20.38
C ASN A 181 12.65 -16.83 21.22
N CYS A 182 13.08 -18.05 20.93
CA CYS A 182 14.28 -18.66 21.47
C CYS A 182 15.36 -18.65 20.39
N ASP A 183 16.31 -17.73 20.53
CA ASP A 183 17.36 -17.52 19.53
C ASP A 183 18.31 -18.73 19.44
N ILE A 184 19.09 -18.80 18.36
CA ILE A 184 20.08 -19.85 18.07
C ILE A 184 21.08 -20.04 19.23
N GLY A 185 21.31 -19.00 20.03
CA GLY A 185 22.09 -19.06 21.26
C GLY A 185 21.46 -19.84 22.42
N ASN A 186 20.27 -20.43 22.25
CA ASN A 186 19.43 -21.01 23.30
C ASN A 186 19.09 -20.00 24.41
N VAL A 187 18.82 -18.76 24.00
CA VAL A 187 18.45 -17.66 24.90
C VAL A 187 17.24 -16.92 24.35
N CYS A 188 16.37 -16.44 25.24
CA CYS A 188 15.20 -15.69 24.84
C CYS A 188 15.61 -14.38 24.17
N GLY A 189 15.24 -14.23 22.89
CA GLY A 189 15.52 -13.05 22.07
C GLY A 189 14.36 -12.06 22.06
N VAL A 190 14.49 -10.98 21.29
CA VAL A 190 13.39 -10.06 20.99
C VAL A 190 12.35 -10.73 20.08
N SER A 191 11.10 -10.26 20.08
CA SER A 191 10.05 -10.87 19.25
C SER A 191 10.36 -10.68 17.74
N PRO A 192 10.10 -11.69 16.88
CA PRO A 192 10.34 -11.58 15.44
C PRO A 192 9.42 -10.57 14.75
N ASP A 193 8.26 -10.26 15.36
CA ASP A 193 7.29 -9.29 14.83
C ASP A 193 7.61 -7.84 15.24
N GLU A 194 8.60 -7.64 16.10
CA GLU A 194 8.96 -6.30 16.56
C GLU A 194 9.69 -5.54 15.44
N PRO A 195 9.19 -4.35 15.03
CA PRO A 195 9.80 -3.59 13.96
C PRO A 195 11.24 -3.26 14.34
N ALA A 196 12.19 -3.58 13.45
CA ALA A 196 13.60 -3.34 13.67
C ALA A 196 13.83 -1.85 14.03
N HIS A 197 14.12 -1.59 15.30
CA HIS A 197 14.51 -0.28 15.77
C HIS A 197 15.97 -0.05 15.41
N PHE A 198 16.20 0.72 14.35
CA PHE A 198 17.55 1.14 14.01
C PHE A 198 18.07 2.16 15.02
N PRO A 199 19.37 2.18 15.31
CA PRO A 199 19.96 3.22 16.14
C PRO A 199 19.68 4.61 15.57
N MET A 200 19.47 5.60 16.45
CA MET A 200 18.94 6.94 16.11
C MET A 200 19.71 7.66 14.98
N TRP A 201 21.01 7.38 14.83
CA TRP A 201 21.84 7.97 13.77
C TRP A 201 21.36 7.61 12.35
N VAL A 202 20.76 6.43 12.15
CA VAL A 202 20.25 6.01 10.83
C VAL A 202 19.14 6.96 10.37
N TYR A 203 18.23 7.32 11.28
CA TYR A 203 17.17 8.27 10.99
C TYR A 203 17.71 9.67 10.63
N ILE A 204 18.79 10.11 11.30
CA ILE A 204 19.44 11.40 11.01
C ILE A 204 20.02 11.39 9.59
N VAL A 205 20.74 10.33 9.21
CA VAL A 205 21.34 10.21 7.86
C VAL A 205 20.27 10.21 6.78
N VAL A 206 19.18 9.46 6.97
CA VAL A 206 18.06 9.42 6.01
C VAL A 206 17.41 10.80 5.89
N ALA A 207 17.17 11.49 7.00
CA ALA A 207 16.58 12.84 6.98
C ALA A 207 17.47 13.85 6.23
N VAL A 208 18.79 13.82 6.47
CA VAL A 208 19.75 14.67 5.75
C VAL A 208 19.76 14.34 4.25
N GLY A 209 19.70 13.06 3.88
CA GLY A 209 19.64 12.63 2.48
C GLY A 209 18.41 13.15 1.75
N ILE A 210 17.23 13.10 2.39
CA ILE A 210 15.98 13.64 1.84
C ILE A 210 16.09 15.16 1.64
N VAL A 211 16.57 15.90 2.65
CA VAL A 211 16.74 17.36 2.57
C VAL A 211 17.75 17.74 1.49
N ALA A 212 18.88 17.04 1.40
CA ALA A 212 19.88 17.27 0.37
C ALA A 212 19.34 17.00 -1.03
N GLY A 213 18.53 15.95 -1.21
CA GLY A 213 17.87 15.64 -2.48
C GLY A 213 16.85 16.72 -2.90
N ILE A 214 16.06 17.23 -1.96
CA ILE A 214 15.12 18.34 -2.22
C ILE A 214 15.88 19.61 -2.59
N LEU A 215 16.94 19.97 -1.85
CA LEU A 215 17.75 21.15 -2.16
C LEU A 215 18.45 21.03 -3.51
N PHE A 216 19.02 19.85 -3.80
CA PHE A 216 19.70 19.59 -5.06
C PHE A 216 18.75 19.74 -6.26
N THR A 217 17.55 19.14 -6.19
CA THR A 217 16.56 19.25 -7.26
C THR A 217 16.06 20.68 -7.43
N MET A 218 15.83 21.42 -6.33
CA MET A 218 15.46 22.84 -6.37
C MET A 218 16.54 23.71 -7.01
N ILE A 219 17.81 23.52 -6.67
CA ILE A 219 18.94 24.24 -7.25
C ILE A 219 19.09 23.93 -8.74
N ALA A 220 19.01 22.65 -9.12
CA ALA A 220 19.10 22.23 -10.52
C ALA A 220 18.00 22.88 -11.37
N LEU A 221 16.75 22.82 -10.91
CA LEU A 221 15.62 23.47 -11.59
C LEU A 221 15.80 24.98 -11.68
N TYR A 222 16.29 25.63 -10.61
CA TYR A 222 16.56 27.08 -10.62
C TYR A 222 17.59 27.46 -11.68
N LEU A 223 18.70 26.71 -11.79
CA LEU A 223 19.74 26.98 -12.79
C LEU A 223 19.24 26.81 -14.22
N VAL A 224 18.44 25.76 -14.48
CA VAL A 224 17.83 25.51 -15.80
C VAL A 224 16.85 26.65 -16.15
N HIS A 225 15.97 27.02 -15.22
CA HIS A 225 15.04 28.13 -15.44
C HIS A 225 15.73 29.48 -15.64
N ARG A 226 16.83 29.73 -14.91
CA ARG A 226 17.62 30.95 -15.07
C ARG A 226 18.21 31.05 -16.47
N ARG A 227 18.84 29.96 -16.96
CA ARG A 227 19.36 29.91 -18.33
C ARG A 227 18.27 30.15 -19.37
N GLY A 228 17.10 29.51 -19.22
CA GLY A 228 15.97 29.74 -20.12
C GLY A 228 15.49 31.19 -20.13
N ARG A 229 15.46 31.85 -18.95
CA ARG A 229 15.08 33.27 -18.86
C ARG A 229 16.09 34.21 -19.51
N ASP A 230 17.39 33.93 -19.37
CA ASP A 230 18.43 34.75 -19.98
C ASP A 230 18.33 34.68 -21.52
N GLU A 231 18.10 33.50 -22.08
CA GLU A 231 17.86 33.33 -23.52
C GLU A 231 16.61 34.08 -24.03
N GLU A 232 15.52 34.08 -23.26
CA GLU A 232 14.32 34.84 -23.61
C GLU A 232 14.53 36.36 -23.55
N GLN A 233 15.32 36.84 -22.58
CA GLN A 233 15.66 38.26 -22.46
C GLN A 233 16.54 38.73 -23.62
N GLU A 234 17.50 37.90 -24.04
CA GLU A 234 18.33 38.18 -25.22
C GLU A 234 17.48 38.27 -26.49
N LYS A 235 16.59 37.30 -26.72
CA LYS A 235 15.64 37.31 -27.85
C LYS A 235 14.78 38.58 -27.84
N ARG A 236 14.21 38.95 -26.68
CA ARG A 236 13.39 40.17 -26.55
C ARG A 236 14.18 41.45 -26.85
N THR A 237 15.44 41.50 -26.42
CA THR A 237 16.33 42.64 -26.71
C THR A 237 16.66 42.74 -28.19
N GLN A 238 16.90 41.60 -28.87
CA GLN A 238 17.08 41.55 -30.32
C GLN A 238 15.83 42.02 -31.07
N TYR A 239 14.65 41.49 -30.74
CA TYR A 239 13.38 41.95 -31.31
C TYR A 239 13.15 43.45 -31.12
N TRP A 240 13.50 43.99 -29.96
CA TRP A 240 13.35 45.42 -29.70
C TRP A 240 14.28 46.27 -30.55
N ARG A 241 15.54 45.85 -30.74
CA ARG A 241 16.52 46.51 -31.62
C ARG A 241 16.06 46.50 -33.08
N GLU A 242 15.54 45.38 -33.57
CA GLU A 242 15.00 45.28 -34.93
C GLU A 242 13.81 46.21 -35.13
N GLN A 243 12.86 46.26 -34.18
CA GLN A 243 11.72 47.18 -34.26
C GLN A 243 12.13 48.66 -34.19
N THR A 244 13.12 49.03 -33.36
CA THR A 244 13.59 50.41 -33.28
C THR A 244 14.29 50.85 -34.57
N ALA A 245 15.09 49.96 -35.17
CA ALA A 245 15.70 50.22 -36.48
C ALA A 245 14.64 50.41 -37.58
N MET A 246 13.60 49.56 -37.63
CA MET A 246 12.50 49.74 -38.58
C MET A 246 11.75 51.06 -38.39
N ARG A 247 11.49 51.46 -37.14
CA ARG A 247 10.84 52.76 -36.85
C ARG A 247 11.67 53.94 -37.34
N GLN A 248 12.98 53.91 -37.16
CA GLN A 248 13.90 54.95 -37.65
C GLN A 248 13.91 55.01 -39.19
N ASN A 249 13.99 53.85 -39.85
CA ASN A 249 13.93 53.78 -41.32
C ASN A 249 12.61 54.32 -41.87
N ILE A 250 11.46 54.01 -41.24
CA ILE A 250 10.14 54.54 -41.65
C ILE A 250 10.07 56.07 -41.47
N LEU A 251 10.61 56.61 -40.37
CA LEU A 251 10.65 58.05 -40.15
C LEU A 251 11.49 58.76 -41.22
N GLN A 252 12.67 58.22 -41.54
CA GLN A 252 13.51 58.74 -42.62
C GLN A 252 12.81 58.68 -43.99
N MET A 253 12.12 57.58 -44.31
CA MET A 253 11.34 57.48 -45.55
C MET A 253 10.21 58.51 -45.60
N LYS A 254 9.51 58.75 -44.48
CA LYS A 254 8.46 59.78 -44.38
C LYS A 254 9.02 61.18 -44.56
N GLU A 255 10.15 61.49 -43.94
CA GLU A 255 10.83 62.78 -44.11
C GLU A 255 11.28 62.99 -45.56
N THR A 256 11.85 61.96 -46.18
CA THR A 256 12.28 61.99 -47.58
C THR A 256 11.08 62.20 -48.51
N ALA A 257 9.99 61.45 -48.34
CA ALA A 257 8.76 61.61 -49.11
C ALA A 257 8.12 62.99 -48.92
N ARG A 258 8.11 63.52 -47.68
CA ARG A 258 7.61 64.88 -47.40
C ARG A 258 8.49 65.96 -48.04
N SER A 259 9.81 65.79 -48.05
CA SER A 259 10.73 66.71 -48.73
C SER A 259 10.62 66.64 -50.26
N GLY A 260 10.30 65.46 -50.81
CA GLY A 260 10.01 65.27 -52.23
C GLY A 260 8.67 65.90 -52.64
N TYR A 261 7.65 65.81 -51.79
CA TYR A 261 6.35 66.46 -52.01
C TYR A 261 6.48 67.99 -52.10
N HIS A 262 7.24 68.62 -51.18
CA HIS A 262 7.48 70.06 -51.24
C HIS A 262 8.33 70.52 -52.44
N ARG A 263 8.99 69.61 -53.16
CA ARG A 263 9.73 69.94 -54.38
C ARG A 263 8.88 69.84 -55.65
N HIS A 264 7.61 69.43 -55.54
CA HIS A 264 6.69 69.29 -56.65
C HIS A 264 5.60 70.40 -56.71
N ASP A 265 5.66 71.40 -55.83
CA ASP A 265 4.72 72.53 -55.75
C ASP A 265 5.15 73.78 -56.56
N ASP A 266 5.94 73.57 -57.63
CA ASP A 266 6.22 74.57 -58.67
C ASP A 266 5.96 73.98 -60.07
N ASN A 267 4.79 73.39 -60.31
CA ASN A 267 4.11 73.34 -61.62
C ASN A 267 2.69 72.76 -61.48
N PRO A 268 1.60 73.51 -61.71
CA PRO A 268 0.26 72.95 -61.79
C PRO A 268 0.06 72.41 -63.21
N ASP A 269 0.38 71.14 -63.44
CA ASP A 269 -0.26 70.28 -64.43
C ASP A 269 0.48 68.93 -64.49
N GLN A 270 -0.07 67.90 -63.84
CA GLN A 270 -0.51 66.66 -64.49
C GLN A 270 -0.79 65.54 -63.49
N ILE A 271 -1.95 64.93 -63.71
CA ILE A 271 -2.49 63.74 -63.08
C ILE A 271 -1.67 62.52 -63.49
N ALA A 272 -1.17 61.75 -62.52
CA ALA A 272 -0.98 60.31 -62.70
C ALA A 272 -0.98 59.57 -61.36
N SER A 273 -2.03 58.77 -61.20
CA SER A 273 -2.21 57.66 -60.27
C SER A 273 -0.96 56.79 -60.08
N GLY A 274 -0.60 56.51 -58.82
CA GLY A 274 0.35 55.48 -58.44
C GLY A 274 -0.08 54.85 -57.11
N GLU A 275 -0.55 53.61 -57.18
CA GLU A 275 -0.98 52.76 -56.06
C GLU A 275 0.10 52.67 -54.97
N SER A 276 -0.27 52.98 -53.72
CA SER A 276 0.54 52.63 -52.55
C SER A 276 0.05 51.30 -51.98
N GLN A 277 0.57 50.20 -52.51
CA GLN A 277 0.40 48.87 -51.92
C GLN A 277 1.16 48.80 -50.60
N ILE A 278 0.42 48.60 -49.51
CA ILE A 278 0.98 48.20 -48.21
C ILE A 278 1.21 46.68 -48.28
N PRO A 279 2.44 46.16 -48.12
CA PRO A 279 2.61 44.72 -47.99
C PRO A 279 2.11 44.29 -46.61
N MET A 280 1.00 43.56 -46.59
CA MET A 280 0.59 42.79 -45.43
C MET A 280 1.66 41.73 -45.12
N LEU A 281 2.11 41.70 -43.87
CA LEU A 281 2.90 40.60 -43.33
C LEU A 281 2.15 39.27 -43.49
N PRO A 282 2.85 38.15 -43.80
CA PRO A 282 2.21 36.85 -43.82
C PRO A 282 1.76 36.49 -42.40
N GLY A 283 0.44 36.33 -42.25
CA GLY A 283 -0.15 35.66 -41.10
C GLY A 283 0.39 34.24 -41.03
N ARG A 284 1.18 33.96 -40.00
CA ARG A 284 1.60 32.61 -39.64
C ARG A 284 0.34 31.81 -39.31
N GLN A 285 0.02 30.84 -40.16
CA GLN A 285 -0.93 29.77 -39.85
C GLN A 285 -0.48 29.10 -38.56
N GLY A 286 -1.26 29.32 -37.50
CA GLY A 286 -1.25 28.47 -36.32
C GLY A 286 -1.82 27.12 -36.73
N SER A 287 -1.01 26.09 -36.55
CA SER A 287 -1.40 24.70 -36.63
C SER A 287 -2.58 24.44 -35.69
N ASN A 288 -3.59 23.76 -36.23
CA ASN A 288 -4.57 23.03 -35.46
C ASN A 288 -3.84 21.90 -34.71
N ASP A 289 -3.59 22.10 -33.43
CA ASP A 289 -3.36 21.01 -32.48
C ASP A 289 -4.49 21.02 -31.46
N ASP A 290 -5.50 20.22 -31.79
CA ASP A 290 -6.29 19.34 -30.93
C ASP A 290 -6.17 19.59 -29.42
N TYR A 291 -7.13 20.32 -28.85
CA TYR A 291 -7.41 20.27 -27.41
C TYR A 291 -8.69 19.49 -27.17
N GLY A 292 -8.49 18.32 -26.57
CA GLY A 292 -9.50 17.38 -26.13
C GLY A 292 -10.62 18.04 -25.32
N ARG A 293 -11.82 17.65 -25.73
CA ARG A 293 -13.12 17.89 -25.12
C ARG A 293 -13.15 17.31 -23.69
N GLY A 294 -12.86 18.13 -22.68
CA GLY A 294 -13.18 17.86 -21.27
C GLY A 294 -14.61 18.34 -20.93
N GLY A 295 -15.49 17.41 -20.60
CA GLY A 295 -16.89 17.67 -20.26
C GLY A 295 -17.10 18.42 -18.93
N PRO A 296 -18.31 18.97 -18.70
CA PRO A 296 -18.60 19.80 -17.54
C PRO A 296 -18.70 18.96 -16.25
N ILE A 297 -17.93 19.37 -15.24
CA ILE A 297 -18.08 18.93 -13.85
C ILE A 297 -19.33 19.59 -13.27
N ASN A 298 -20.32 18.75 -12.97
CA ASN A 298 -21.57 19.12 -12.33
C ASN A 298 -21.29 19.39 -10.84
N SER A 299 -21.56 20.62 -10.39
CA SER A 299 -21.39 21.05 -9.00
C SER A 299 -22.63 20.66 -8.17
N GLY A 300 -22.57 19.48 -7.57
CA GLY A 300 -23.56 19.00 -6.60
C GLY A 300 -23.43 19.71 -5.25
N ARG A 301 -24.47 20.46 -4.90
CA ARG A 301 -24.70 21.10 -3.59
C ARG A 301 -24.58 20.09 -2.44
N ARG A 302 -23.85 20.47 -1.38
CA ARG A 302 -24.06 19.94 -0.02
C ARG A 302 -25.31 20.59 0.59
N PRO A 303 -26.17 19.85 1.31
CA PRO A 303 -27.08 20.44 2.28
C PRO A 303 -26.34 20.73 3.59
N LYS A 304 -26.65 21.88 4.19
CA LYS A 304 -26.37 22.20 5.59
C LYS A 304 -27.63 21.89 6.40
N ARG A 305 -27.39 21.24 7.54
CA ARG A 305 -28.21 21.12 8.77
C ARG A 305 -29.57 20.46 8.65
#